data_AF-A0A1V9BBP5-F1
#
_entry.id   AF-A0A1V9BBP5-F1
#
_cell.length_a   1.000
_cell.length_b   1.000
_cell.length_c   1.000
_cell.angle_alpha   90.00
_cell.angle_beta   90.00
_cell.angle_gamma   90.00
#
_symmetry.space_group_name_H-M   'P 1'
#
loop_
_entity.id
_entity.type
_entity.pdbx_description
1 polymer ?
#
loop_
_entity_poly.entity_id
_entity_poly.type
_entity_poly.pdbx_seq_one_letter_code
_entity_poly.pdbx_strand_id
1 'polypeptide(L)' 'MTKEEKTMFQLPNLAEMTDLEAVRWYTSEFLWLSRERKLDSEYGKALLEWKKQMNERLEQSRKEWW' A
#
# COMPACT_ATOMS: atom_id res chain seq x y z
N MET A 1 18.60 -2.64 13.02
CA MET A 1 18.65 -1.78 11.83
C MET A 1 19.96 -2.02 11.12
N THR A 2 19.93 -2.15 9.80
CA THR A 2 21.09 -2.31 8.92
C THR A 2 20.77 -1.73 7.54
N LYS A 3 21.76 -1.03 6.96
CA LYS A 3 21.84 -0.41 5.62
C LYS A 3 20.87 -1.08 4.62
N GLU A 4 19.80 -0.49 4.11
CA GLU A 4 19.38 0.91 4.04
C GLU A 4 18.14 1.11 4.92
N GLU A 5 18.28 1.79 6.06
CA GLU A 5 17.17 2.20 6.90
C GLU A 5 16.25 3.16 6.12
N LYS A 6 15.25 2.61 5.43
CA LYS A 6 14.09 3.35 4.89
C LYS A 6 14.45 4.63 4.13
N THR A 7 15.55 4.60 3.39
CA THR A 7 15.99 5.74 2.57
C THR A 7 15.13 5.91 1.29
N MET A 8 14.06 5.11 1.15
CA MET A 8 13.01 5.20 0.12
C MET A 8 11.63 4.90 0.72
N PHE A 9 11.06 5.78 1.55
CA PHE A 9 9.63 5.69 1.93
C PHE A 9 8.72 6.00 0.72
N GLN A 10 8.91 5.29 -0.39
CA GLN A 10 8.08 5.39 -1.56
C GLN A 10 7.07 4.25 -1.51
N LEU A 11 5.82 4.65 -1.36
CA LEU A 11 4.71 3.77 -1.70
C LEU A 11 4.90 3.37 -3.17
N PRO A 12 4.71 2.09 -3.52
CA PRO A 12 4.89 1.64 -4.89
C PRO A 12 3.90 2.36 -5.81
N ASN A 13 4.31 2.60 -7.06
CA ASN A 13 3.39 3.13 -8.06
C ASN A 13 2.36 2.05 -8.39
N LEU A 14 1.09 2.32 -8.11
CA LEU A 14 0.01 1.37 -8.41
C LEU A 14 0.02 0.96 -9.88
N ALA A 15 0.31 1.87 -10.81
CA ALA A 15 0.30 1.58 -12.26
C ALA A 15 1.29 0.49 -12.69
N GLU A 16 2.30 0.19 -11.86
CA GLU A 16 3.33 -0.81 -12.12
C GLU A 16 2.99 -2.18 -11.50
N MET A 17 1.83 -2.31 -10.87
CA MET A 17 1.39 -3.52 -10.17
C MET A 17 0.07 -4.04 -10.73
N THR A 18 -0.11 -5.36 -10.71
CA THR A 18 -1.44 -5.96 -10.86
C THR A 18 -2.30 -5.72 -9.61
N ASP A 19 -3.61 -5.82 -9.77
CA ASP A 19 -4.58 -5.68 -8.68
C ASP A 19 -4.28 -6.66 -7.52
N LEU A 20 -3.90 -7.89 -7.84
CA LEU A 20 -3.55 -8.92 -6.85
C LEU A 20 -2.26 -8.58 -6.10
N GLU A 21 -1.24 -8.08 -6.81
CA GLU A 21 0.03 -7.68 -6.20
C GLU A 21 -0.17 -6.49 -5.28
N ALA A 22 -0.94 -5.49 -5.70
CA ALA A 22 -1.26 -4.31 -4.91
C ALA A 22 -1.93 -4.68 -3.57
N VAL A 23 -2.93 -5.56 -3.61
CA VAL A 23 -3.63 -6.05 -2.40
C VAL A 23 -2.69 -6.82 -1.47
N ARG A 24 -1.84 -7.70 -2.03
CA ARG A 24 -0.87 -8.48 -1.23
C ARG A 24 0.16 -7.60 -0.57
N TRP A 25 0.67 -6.60 -1.29
CA TRP A 25 1.64 -5.65 -0.78
C TRP A 25 1.06 -4.83 0.36
N TYR A 26 -0.11 -4.20 0.17
CA TYR A 26 -0.78 -3.42 1.22
C TYR A 26 -1.05 -4.25 2.48
N THR A 27 -1.52 -5.48 2.31
CA THR A 27 -1.83 -6.36 3.45
C THR A 27 -0.58 -6.67 4.26
N SER A 28 0.53 -6.98 3.58
CA SER A 28 1.82 -7.24 4.22
C SER A 28 2.31 -6.01 5.00
N GLU A 29 2.22 -4.83 4.39
CA GLU A 29 2.70 -3.58 4.97
C GLU A 29 1.85 -3.13 6.17
N PHE A 30 0.52 -3.25 6.06
CA PHE A 30 -0.41 -2.95 7.14
C PHE A 30 -0.18 -3.86 8.36
N LEU A 31 0.02 -5.17 8.14
CA LEU A 31 0.31 -6.11 9.23
C LEU A 31 1.63 -5.79 9.93
N TRP A 32 2.65 -5.41 9.17
CA TRP A 32 3.92 -4.95 9.74
C TRP A 32 3.73 -3.71 10.61
N LEU A 33 3.07 -2.67 10.10
CA LEU A 33 2.80 -1.44 10.86
C LEU A 33 1.94 -1.68 12.10
N SER A 34 0.97 -2.59 12.01
CA SER A 34 0.12 -2.97 13.13
C SER A 34 0.93 -3.62 14.25
N ARG A 35 1.80 -4.59 13.91
CA ARG A 35 2.71 -5.24 14.87
C ARG A 35 3.64 -4.26 15.56
N GLU A 36 4.13 -3.28 14.81
CA GLU A 36 5.02 -2.23 15.30
C GLU A 36 4.29 -1.10 16.03
N ARG A 37 2.95 -1.11 16.09
CA ARG A 37 2.11 -0.01 16.62
C ARG A 37 2.40 1.34 15.96
N LYS A 38 2.68 1.34 14.65
CA LYS A 38 3.06 2.52 13.85
C LYS A 38 2.00 2.94 12.84
N LEU A 39 0.74 2.50 13.00
CA LEU A 39 -0.36 2.86 12.10
C LEU A 39 -0.64 4.37 12.07
N ASP A 40 -0.47 5.07 13.19
CA ASP A 40 -0.69 6.53 13.27
C ASP A 40 0.52 7.36 12.81
N SER A 41 1.61 6.70 12.38
CA SER A 41 2.78 7.39 11.83
C SER A 41 2.47 8.09 10.51
N GLU A 42 3.30 9.04 10.09
CA GLU A 42 3.16 9.71 8.78
C GLU A 42 3.08 8.71 7.62
N TYR A 43 3.87 7.64 7.69
CA TYR A 43 3.82 6.57 6.71
C TYR A 43 2.54 5.74 6.78
N GLY A 44 2.00 5.48 7.98
CA GLY A 44 0.71 4.81 8.10
C GLY A 44 -0.43 5.63 7.51
N LYS A 45 -0.39 6.96 7.65
CA LYS A 45 -1.32 7.88 6.97
C LYS A 45 -1.13 7.85 5.44
N ALA A 46 0.11 7.87 4.96
CA ALA A 46 0.39 7.75 3.53
C ALA A 46 -0.09 6.41 2.95
N LEU A 47 0.11 5.30 3.67
CA LEU A 47 -0.38 3.97 3.30
C LEU A 47 -1.92 3.93 3.22
N LEU A 48 -2.61 4.69 4.07
CA LEU A 48 -4.07 4.80 4.01
C LEU A 48 -4.52 5.52 2.74
N GLU A 49 -3.86 6.61 2.34
CA GLU A 49 -4.17 7.29 1.07
C GLU A 49 -3.86 6.40 -0.13
N TRP A 50 -2.74 5.68 -0.10
CA TRP A 50 -2.40 4.69 -1.12
C TRP A 50 -3.50 3.62 -1.27
N LYS A 51 -4.03 3.13 -0.15
CA LYS A 51 -5.14 2.17 -0.14
C LYS A 51 -6.40 2.72 -0.81
N LYS A 52 -6.71 4.01 -0.63
CA LYS A 52 -7.87 4.64 -1.29
C LYS A 52 -7.69 4.61 -2.81
N GLN A 53 -6.53 5.03 -3.30
CA GLN A 53 -6.21 4.99 -4.74
C GLN A 53 -6.29 3.56 -5.29
N MET A 54 -5.78 2.57 -4.55
CA MET A 54 -5.90 1.16 -4.91
C MET A 54 -7.38 0.74 -5.02
N ASN A 55 -8.21 1.09 -4.04
CA ASN A 55 -9.63 0.73 -4.05
C ASN A 55 -10.39 1.36 -5.22
N GLU A 56 -10.10 2.63 -5.56
CA GLU A 56 -10.70 3.31 -6.71
C GLU A 56 -10.36 2.59 -8.01
N ARG A 57 -9.10 2.21 -8.19
CA ARG A 57 -8.65 1.41 -9.34
C ARG A 57 -9.34 0.04 -9.40
N LEU A 58 -9.46 -0.66 -8.27
CA LEU A 58 -10.14 -1.97 -8.21
C LEU A 58 -11.62 -1.84 -8.58
N GLU A 59 -12.26 -0.74 -8.19
CA GLU A 59 -13.64 -0.47 -8.57
C GLU A 59 -13.79 -0.23 -10.08
N GLN A 60 -12.89 0.54 -10.69
CA GLN A 60 -12.84 0.75 -12.14
C GLN A 60 -12.62 -0.57 -12.88
N SER A 61 -11.61 -1.34 -12.45
CA SER A 61 -11.28 -2.65 -13.05
C SER A 61 -12.48 -3.59 -12.96
N ARG A 62 -13.22 -3.60 -11.84
CA ARG A 62 -14.44 -4.42 -11.72
C ARG A 62 -15.55 -3.98 -12.69
N LYS A 63 -15.70 -2.68 -12.95
CA LYS A 63 -16.71 -2.13 -13.87
C LYS A 63 -16.41 -2.46 -15.33
N GLU A 64 -15.15 -2.64 -15.71
CA GLU A 64 -14.75 -2.98 -17.08
C GLU A 64 -14.99 -4.46 -17.43
N TRP A 65 -15.05 -5.34 -16.42
CA TRP A 65 -15.27 -6.78 -16.62
C TRP A 65 -16.76 -7.17 -16.65
N TRP A 66 -17.68 -6.24 -16.43
CA TRP A 66 -19.14 -6.42 -16.44
C TRP A 66 -19.76 -5.62 -17.58
#